data_AF-A0A9E0BB91-F1
#
_entry.id   AF-A0A9E0BB91-F1
#
_cell.length_a   1.000
_cell.length_b   1.000
_cell.length_c   1.000
_cell.angle_alpha   90.00
_cell.angle_beta   90.00
_cell.angle_gamma   90.00
#
_symmetry.space_group_name_H-M   'P 1'
#
loop_
_entity.id
_entity.type
_entity.pdbx_description
1 polymer ?
#
loop_
_entity_poly.entity_id
_entity_poly.type
_entity_poly.pdbx_seq_one_letter_code
_entity_poly.pdbx_strand_id
1 'polypeptide(L)'
;MGIFDFLRKMNEGTYGLVARNITYNYFVLNKRYKNEFKNIHELLFMCGFLNASKYFALRQMKGADISNSIILAVDGYCGSDPYLIKHSAVLEPNQEKEILLNFIMQMEVLYFIIDSKVPLNHIVDIVISKKRVIEKNIDERLLDFKYSRNINLQLESEIDIFMSNYSEVDS
;
A
#
# COMPACT_ATOMS: atom_id res chain seq x y z
N MET A 1 -28.67 10.23 7.91
CA MET A 1 -27.21 10.40 7.84
C MET A 1 -26.74 9.73 6.57
N GLY A 2 -26.14 10.48 5.63
CA GLY A 2 -25.77 9.92 4.32
C GLY A 2 -24.58 8.96 4.41
N ILE A 3 -24.49 8.00 3.49
CA ILE A 3 -23.32 7.10 3.35
C ILE A 3 -22.01 7.90 3.24
N PHE A 4 -22.03 9.06 2.57
CA PHE A 4 -20.89 9.97 2.49
C PHE A 4 -20.44 10.52 3.85
N ASP A 5 -21.38 10.93 4.71
CA ASP A 5 -21.05 11.43 6.05
C ASP A 5 -20.56 10.32 6.99
N PHE A 6 -21.05 9.09 6.79
CA PHE A 6 -20.60 7.92 7.54
C PHE A 6 -19.18 7.52 7.16
N LEU A 7 -18.84 7.52 5.86
CA LEU A 7 -17.48 7.20 5.38
C LEU A 7 -16.48 8.32 5.68
N ARG A 8 -16.90 9.59 5.59
CA ARG A 8 -16.07 10.74 5.99
C ARG A 8 -15.76 10.73 7.50
N LYS A 9 -16.62 10.08 8.30
CA LYS A 9 -16.46 9.84 9.74
C LYS A 9 -15.86 8.47 10.09
N MET A 10 -15.74 7.53 9.15
CA MET A 10 -14.79 6.41 9.27
C MET A 10 -13.40 7.01 9.08
N ASN A 11 -12.91 7.49 10.22
CA ASN A 11 -11.87 8.47 10.45
C ASN A 11 -10.65 8.42 9.53
N GLU A 12 -9.98 9.56 9.43
CA GLU A 12 -8.60 9.76 8.95
C GLU A 12 -7.59 8.73 9.49
N GLY A 13 -7.94 8.06 10.60
CA GLY A 13 -7.22 6.90 11.13
C GLY A 13 -7.16 5.70 10.18
N THR A 14 -8.23 5.35 9.47
CA THR A 14 -8.23 4.18 8.55
C THR A 14 -7.33 4.43 7.35
N TYR A 15 -7.50 5.59 6.69
CA TYR A 15 -6.65 5.99 5.56
C TYR A 15 -5.17 6.17 5.97
N GLY A 16 -4.94 6.60 7.21
CA GLY A 16 -3.60 6.68 7.77
C GLY A 16 -3.00 5.31 8.07
N LEU A 17 -3.80 4.33 8.50
CA LEU A 17 -3.32 3.01 8.91
C LEU A 17 -2.76 2.20 7.73
N VAL A 18 -3.47 2.13 6.61
CA VAL A 18 -2.97 1.41 5.42
C VAL A 18 -1.71 2.08 4.90
N ALA A 19 -1.73 3.41 4.77
CA ALA A 19 -0.56 4.18 4.35
C ALA A 19 0.65 3.92 5.27
N ARG A 20 0.45 3.96 6.59
CA ARG A 20 1.51 3.70 7.59
C ARG A 20 2.06 2.29 7.46
N ASN A 21 1.20 1.27 7.41
CA ASN A 21 1.61 -0.13 7.40
C ASN A 21 2.32 -0.52 6.11
N ILE A 22 1.76 -0.16 4.95
CA ILE A 22 2.38 -0.46 3.65
C ILE A 22 3.71 0.28 3.52
N THR A 23 3.77 1.56 3.89
CA THR A 23 5.04 2.32 3.87
C THR A 23 6.08 1.69 4.79
N TYR A 24 5.66 1.23 5.97
CA TYR A 24 6.55 0.55 6.90
C TYR A 24 7.10 -0.76 6.31
N ASN A 25 6.22 -1.63 5.80
CA ASN A 25 6.61 -2.88 5.15
C ASN A 25 7.60 -2.61 4.00
N TYR A 26 7.29 -1.62 3.17
CA TYR A 26 8.16 -1.20 2.06
C TYR A 26 9.57 -0.87 2.54
N PHE A 27 9.68 -0.10 3.62
CA PHE A 27 10.98 0.29 4.15
C PHE A 27 11.78 -0.85 4.74
N VAL A 28 11.16 -1.69 5.57
CA VAL A 28 11.84 -2.82 6.19
C VAL A 28 12.35 -3.76 5.09
N LEU A 29 11.49 -4.11 4.14
CA LEU A 29 11.82 -4.98 3.02
C LEU A 29 12.90 -4.37 2.13
N ASN A 30 12.78 -3.10 1.72
CA ASN A 30 13.77 -2.43 0.86
C ASN A 30 15.11 -2.17 1.58
N LYS A 31 15.15 -2.07 2.91
CA LYS A 31 16.40 -1.88 3.64
C LYS A 31 17.13 -3.19 3.92
N ARG A 32 16.40 -4.23 4.33
CA ARG A 32 16.98 -5.49 4.84
C ARG A 32 17.02 -6.59 3.79
N TYR A 33 16.03 -6.63 2.90
CA TYR A 33 15.76 -7.74 1.98
C TYR A 33 15.76 -7.31 0.52
N LYS A 34 16.34 -6.15 0.18
CA LYS A 34 16.32 -5.60 -1.18
C LYS A 34 16.78 -6.59 -2.25
N ASN A 35 17.80 -7.39 -1.92
CA ASN A 35 18.41 -8.34 -2.84
C ASN A 35 17.52 -9.56 -3.14
N GLU A 36 16.48 -9.78 -2.34
CA GLU A 36 15.50 -10.86 -2.55
C GLU A 36 14.45 -10.50 -3.61
N PHE A 37 14.33 -9.20 -3.96
CA PHE A 37 13.34 -8.72 -4.92
C PHE A 37 13.99 -8.33 -6.24
N LYS A 38 13.53 -8.91 -7.35
CA LYS A 38 14.07 -8.64 -8.69
C LYS A 38 13.73 -7.23 -9.19
N ASN A 39 12.61 -6.69 -8.74
CA ASN A 39 12.12 -5.37 -9.14
C ASN A 39 11.12 -4.80 -8.12
N ILE A 40 10.71 -3.54 -8.33
CA ILE A 40 9.76 -2.82 -7.48
C ILE A 40 8.38 -3.48 -7.37
N HIS A 41 7.95 -4.22 -8.41
CA HIS A 41 6.63 -4.86 -8.40
C HIS A 41 6.60 -6.01 -7.40
N GLU A 42 7.65 -6.83 -7.34
CA GLU A 42 7.76 -7.92 -6.34
C GLU A 42 7.79 -7.36 -4.92
N LEU A 43 8.54 -6.28 -4.70
CA LEU A 43 8.58 -5.59 -3.41
C LEU A 43 7.20 -5.06 -3.01
N LEU A 44 6.51 -4.34 -3.90
CA LEU A 44 5.16 -3.80 -3.62
C LEU A 44 4.12 -4.90 -3.45
N PHE A 45 4.23 -5.98 -4.22
CA PHE A 45 3.38 -7.16 -4.06
C PHE A 45 3.51 -7.72 -2.65
N MET A 46 4.74 -7.89 -2.16
CA MET A 46 4.97 -8.40 -0.81
C MET A 46 4.43 -7.44 0.26
N CYS A 47 4.61 -6.13 0.08
CA CYS A 47 4.05 -5.12 0.97
C CYS A 47 2.52 -5.21 1.08
N GLY A 48 1.86 -5.32 -0.08
CA GLY A 48 0.41 -5.49 -0.18
C GLY A 48 -0.04 -6.80 0.44
N PHE A 49 0.66 -7.91 0.14
CA PHE A 49 0.34 -9.23 0.66
C PHE A 49 0.39 -9.29 2.18
N LEU A 50 1.47 -8.79 2.80
CA LEU A 50 1.62 -8.73 4.25
C LEU A 50 0.50 -7.92 4.90
N ASN A 51 0.21 -6.74 4.34
CA ASN A 51 -0.84 -5.86 4.85
C ASN A 51 -2.26 -6.44 4.63
N ALA A 52 -2.46 -7.26 3.60
CA ALA A 52 -3.73 -7.87 3.23
C ALA A 52 -3.88 -9.33 3.72
N SER A 53 -2.93 -9.85 4.49
CA SER A 53 -2.86 -11.27 4.88
C SER A 53 -4.17 -11.84 5.44
N LYS A 54 -4.90 -11.06 6.23
CA LYS A 54 -6.22 -11.44 6.75
C LYS A 54 -7.26 -11.64 5.64
N TYR A 55 -7.28 -10.80 4.61
CA TYR A 55 -8.22 -10.93 3.48
C TYR A 55 -7.90 -12.17 2.64
N PHE A 56 -6.63 -12.55 2.52
CA PHE A 56 -6.22 -13.82 1.90
C PHE A 56 -6.69 -15.02 2.71
N ALA A 57 -6.49 -15.01 4.03
CA ALA A 57 -6.95 -16.09 4.91
C ALA A 57 -8.48 -16.30 4.82
N LEU A 58 -9.22 -15.21 4.66
CA LEU A 58 -10.68 -15.23 4.47
C LEU A 58 -11.14 -15.46 3.02
N ARG A 59 -10.20 -15.62 2.07
CA ARG A 59 -10.47 -15.78 0.62
C ARG A 59 -11.27 -14.62 0.01
N GLN A 60 -11.17 -13.43 0.59
CA GLN A 60 -11.81 -12.21 0.10
C GLN A 60 -10.94 -11.44 -0.89
N MET A 61 -9.64 -11.76 -0.95
CA MET A 61 -8.67 -11.19 -1.89
C MET A 61 -7.81 -12.31 -2.50
N LYS A 62 -7.40 -12.13 -3.76
CA LYS A 62 -6.49 -13.00 -4.52
C LYS A 62 -5.23 -12.24 -4.90
N GLY A 63 -4.15 -12.97 -5.21
CA GLY A 63 -2.88 -12.35 -5.59
C GLY A 63 -3.01 -11.46 -6.83
N ALA A 64 -3.85 -11.88 -7.78
CA ALA A 64 -4.16 -11.11 -8.98
C ALA A 64 -4.75 -9.72 -8.69
N ASP A 65 -5.48 -9.55 -7.57
CA ASP A 65 -6.04 -8.25 -7.19
C ASP A 65 -4.91 -7.26 -6.86
N ILE A 66 -3.91 -7.71 -6.08
CA ILE A 66 -2.71 -6.92 -5.77
C ILE A 66 -1.88 -6.65 -7.02
N SER A 67 -1.64 -7.67 -7.85
CA SER A 67 -0.88 -7.51 -9.10
C SER A 67 -1.52 -6.46 -10.02
N ASN A 68 -2.85 -6.49 -10.16
CA ASN A 68 -3.58 -5.49 -10.94
C ASN A 68 -3.47 -4.09 -10.33
N SER A 69 -3.56 -3.96 -9.00
CA SER A 69 -3.36 -2.68 -8.32
C SER A 69 -1.97 -2.10 -8.52
N ILE A 70 -0.93 -2.92 -8.61
CA ILE A 70 0.43 -2.45 -8.91
C ILE A 70 0.50 -1.90 -10.32
N ILE A 71 -0.04 -2.63 -11.32
CA ILE A 71 -0.06 -2.19 -12.72
C ILE A 71 -0.74 -0.82 -12.83
N LEU A 72 -1.93 -0.69 -12.23
CA LEU A 72 -2.67 0.56 -12.23
C LEU A 72 -1.89 1.69 -11.52
N ALA A 73 -1.25 1.39 -10.39
CA ALA A 73 -0.46 2.37 -9.65
C ALA A 73 0.75 2.90 -10.44
N VAL A 74 1.45 2.00 -11.14
CA VAL A 74 2.59 2.34 -12.01
C VAL A 74 2.14 3.16 -13.21
N ASP A 75 0.97 2.84 -13.78
CA ASP A 75 0.37 3.60 -14.87
C ASP A 75 -0.25 4.95 -14.43
N GLY A 76 -0.25 5.24 -13.12
CA GLY A 76 -0.73 6.50 -12.57
C GLY A 76 -2.25 6.56 -12.35
N TYR A 77 -2.91 5.42 -12.13
CA TYR A 77 -4.35 5.32 -11.90
C TYR A 77 -4.69 5.09 -10.42
N CYS A 78 -5.87 5.56 -10.01
CA CYS A 78 -6.56 5.18 -8.77
C CYS A 78 -7.95 4.63 -9.13
N GLY A 79 -8.22 3.34 -8.87
CA GLY A 79 -9.35 2.66 -9.50
C GLY A 79 -9.23 2.69 -11.03
N SER A 80 -10.24 3.25 -11.72
CA SER A 80 -10.27 3.43 -13.17
C SER A 80 -9.84 4.83 -13.65
N ASP A 81 -9.57 5.75 -12.73
CA ASP A 81 -9.39 7.16 -13.07
C ASP A 81 -7.90 7.53 -13.17
N PRO A 82 -7.46 8.16 -14.28
CA PRO A 82 -6.09 8.61 -14.43
C PRO A 82 -5.85 9.75 -13.45
N TYR A 83 -4.83 9.58 -12.62
CA TYR A 83 -4.52 10.51 -11.55
C TYR A 83 -3.16 11.21 -11.77
N LEU A 84 -2.24 10.58 -12.51
CA LEU A 84 -0.97 11.15 -12.93
C LEU A 84 -0.67 10.85 -14.41
N ILE A 85 0.28 11.58 -14.97
CA ILE A 85 0.82 11.34 -16.31
C ILE A 85 1.82 10.18 -16.22
N LYS A 86 1.65 9.14 -17.06
CA LYS A 86 2.45 7.91 -17.11
C LYS A 86 3.96 8.14 -16.90
N HIS A 87 4.56 7.37 -16.01
CA HIS A 87 6.00 7.37 -15.79
C HIS A 87 6.73 6.63 -16.92
N SER A 88 7.87 7.14 -17.38
CA SER A 88 8.76 6.44 -18.30
C SER A 88 9.52 5.32 -17.58
N ALA A 89 10.14 4.41 -18.33
CA ALA A 89 10.76 3.18 -17.81
C ALA A 89 11.95 3.39 -16.82
N VAL A 90 12.38 4.64 -16.57
CA VAL A 90 13.46 4.96 -15.63
C VAL A 90 12.86 5.68 -14.44
N LEU A 91 12.78 4.99 -13.29
CA LEU A 91 12.22 5.51 -12.05
C LEU A 91 13.21 6.45 -11.36
N GLU A 92 12.95 7.76 -11.39
CA GLU A 92 13.62 8.70 -10.50
C GLU A 92 13.14 8.51 -9.04
N PRO A 93 13.92 8.88 -8.00
CA PRO A 93 13.52 8.71 -6.61
C PRO A 93 12.16 9.34 -6.24
N ASN A 94 11.79 10.45 -6.88
CA ASN A 94 10.47 11.05 -6.71
C ASN A 94 9.34 10.21 -7.33
N GLN A 95 9.65 9.39 -8.33
CA GLN A 95 8.70 8.48 -8.97
C GLN A 95 8.46 7.23 -8.11
N GLU A 96 9.45 6.74 -7.35
CA GLU A 96 9.23 5.65 -6.40
C GLU A 96 8.22 6.03 -5.30
N LYS A 97 8.36 7.24 -4.72
CA LYS A 97 7.39 7.76 -3.74
C LYS A 97 5.99 7.85 -4.36
N GLU A 98 5.90 8.33 -5.58
CA GLU A 98 4.62 8.52 -6.26
C GLU A 98 3.97 7.18 -6.62
N ILE A 99 4.74 6.18 -7.06
CA ILE A 99 4.26 4.80 -7.27
C ILE A 99 3.78 4.21 -5.94
N LEU A 100 4.52 4.38 -4.85
CA LEU A 100 4.11 3.91 -3.52
C LEU A 100 2.80 4.57 -3.08
N LEU A 101 2.65 5.88 -3.30
CA LEU A 101 1.43 6.62 -3.01
C LEU A 101 0.24 6.08 -3.81
N ASN A 102 0.39 5.93 -5.13
CA ASN A 102 -0.66 5.39 -5.98
C ASN A 102 -1.02 3.95 -5.58
N PHE A 103 -0.01 3.14 -5.24
CA PHE A 103 -0.23 1.77 -4.80
C PHE A 103 -1.01 1.72 -3.49
N ILE A 104 -0.67 2.55 -2.51
CA ILE A 104 -1.43 2.68 -1.27
C ILE A 104 -2.88 3.09 -1.56
N MET A 105 -3.09 4.08 -2.43
CA MET A 105 -4.44 4.49 -2.84
C MET A 105 -5.22 3.34 -3.50
N GLN A 106 -4.58 2.52 -4.35
CA GLN A 106 -5.20 1.34 -4.94
C GLN A 106 -5.55 0.28 -3.89
N MET A 107 -4.69 0.05 -2.91
CA MET A 107 -4.95 -0.87 -1.80
C MET A 107 -6.11 -0.38 -0.92
N GLU A 108 -6.22 0.91 -0.68
CA GLU A 108 -7.38 1.51 0.00
C GLU A 108 -8.67 1.22 -0.77
N VAL A 109 -8.69 1.49 -2.08
CA VAL A 109 -9.83 1.19 -2.93
C VAL A 109 -10.22 -0.29 -2.81
N LEU A 110 -9.26 -1.22 -2.91
CA LEU A 110 -9.52 -2.65 -2.75
C LEU A 110 -10.14 -3.00 -1.39
N TYR A 111 -9.59 -2.48 -0.30
CA TYR A 111 -10.14 -2.75 1.03
C TYR A 111 -11.55 -2.21 1.20
N PHE A 112 -11.82 -0.98 0.73
CA PHE A 112 -13.17 -0.42 0.80
C PHE A 112 -14.17 -1.18 -0.07
N ILE A 113 -13.76 -1.74 -1.21
CA ILE A 113 -14.64 -2.59 -2.04
C ILE A 113 -15.03 -3.85 -1.25
N ILE A 114 -14.09 -4.44 -0.53
CA ILE A 114 -14.33 -5.68 0.24
C ILE A 114 -15.18 -5.40 1.48
N ASP A 115 -14.88 -4.32 2.21
CA ASP A 115 -15.46 -4.04 3.53
C ASP A 115 -16.77 -3.24 3.47
N SER A 116 -17.12 -2.67 2.31
CA SER A 116 -18.27 -1.77 2.18
C SER A 116 -19.23 -2.18 1.06
N LYS A 117 -20.44 -1.64 1.12
CA LYS A 117 -21.44 -1.76 0.04
C LYS A 117 -21.47 -0.51 -0.85
N VAL A 118 -20.40 0.27 -0.84
CA VAL A 118 -20.32 1.57 -1.51
C VAL A 118 -19.97 1.35 -2.98
N PRO A 119 -20.62 2.04 -3.93
CA PRO A 119 -20.24 1.97 -5.33
C PRO A 119 -18.79 2.40 -5.56
N LEU A 120 -18.09 1.71 -6.48
CA LEU A 120 -16.67 1.89 -6.76
C LEU A 120 -16.29 3.36 -7.03
N ASN A 121 -17.07 4.06 -7.86
CA ASN A 121 -16.83 5.46 -8.21
C ASN A 121 -16.79 6.36 -6.95
N HIS A 122 -17.69 6.14 -6.00
CA HIS A 122 -17.69 6.90 -4.74
C HIS A 122 -16.50 6.54 -3.85
N ILE A 123 -16.06 5.28 -3.84
CA ILE A 123 -14.85 4.87 -3.11
C ILE A 123 -13.63 5.61 -3.69
N VAL A 124 -13.49 5.60 -5.02
CA VAL A 124 -12.40 6.26 -5.74
C VAL A 124 -12.39 7.77 -5.44
N ASP A 125 -13.54 8.44 -5.55
CA ASP A 125 -13.68 9.88 -5.22
C ASP A 125 -13.19 10.18 -3.79
N ILE A 126 -13.59 9.34 -2.83
CA ILE A 126 -13.22 9.52 -1.42
C ILE A 126 -11.72 9.31 -1.23
N VAL A 127 -11.14 8.24 -1.77
CA VAL A 127 -9.70 7.95 -1.67
C VAL A 127 -8.89 9.10 -2.28
N ILE A 128 -9.28 9.58 -3.46
CA ILE A 128 -8.64 10.74 -4.11
C ILE A 128 -8.75 11.98 -3.22
N SER A 129 -9.91 12.25 -2.62
CA SER A 129 -10.10 13.39 -1.70
C SER A 129 -9.20 13.33 -0.46
N LYS A 130 -8.72 12.13 -0.09
CA LYS A 130 -7.84 11.88 1.05
C LYS A 130 -6.35 11.79 0.68
N LYS A 131 -5.96 12.00 -0.58
CA LYS A 131 -4.55 11.94 -1.03
C LYS A 131 -3.59 12.65 -0.08
N ARG A 132 -3.85 13.92 0.25
CA ARG A 132 -2.92 14.71 1.09
C ARG A 132 -2.69 14.08 2.47
N VAL A 133 -3.69 13.41 3.02
CA VAL A 133 -3.55 12.68 4.29
C VAL A 133 -2.69 11.45 4.10
N ILE A 134 -2.93 10.68 3.04
CA ILE A 134 -2.13 9.49 2.69
C ILE A 134 -0.66 9.89 2.47
N GLU A 135 -0.42 10.88 1.62
CA GLU A 135 0.91 11.41 1.31
C GLU A 135 1.65 11.90 2.56
N LYS A 136 0.97 12.66 3.43
CA LYS A 136 1.54 13.10 4.70
C LYS A 136 1.97 11.92 5.58
N ASN A 137 1.17 10.84 5.63
CA ASN A 137 1.55 9.65 6.40
C ASN A 137 2.77 8.94 5.79
N ILE A 138 2.90 8.91 4.46
CA ILE A 138 4.10 8.39 3.80
C ILE A 138 5.30 9.23 4.23
N ASP A 139 5.22 10.57 4.11
CA ASP A 139 6.32 11.49 4.45
C ASP A 139 6.75 11.39 5.91
N GLU A 140 5.79 11.35 6.84
CA GLU A 140 6.08 11.16 8.27
C GLU A 140 6.79 9.84 8.54
N ARG A 141 6.40 8.74 7.85
CA ARG A 141 7.06 7.43 8.02
C ARG A 141 8.43 7.39 7.37
N LEU A 142 8.62 8.01 6.19
CA LEU A 142 9.94 8.15 5.57
C LEU A 142 10.90 8.88 6.53
N LEU A 143 10.44 9.92 7.21
CA LEU A 143 11.22 10.65 8.21
C LEU A 143 11.48 9.79 9.46
N ASP A 144 10.46 9.16 10.04
CA ASP A 144 10.60 8.32 11.23
C ASP A 144 11.64 7.21 11.02
N PHE A 145 11.64 6.58 9.83
CA PHE A 145 12.59 5.53 9.48
C PHE A 145 14.00 6.07 9.24
N LYS A 146 14.13 7.21 8.56
CA LYS A 146 15.42 7.88 8.34
C LYS A 146 16.11 8.26 9.65
N TYR A 147 15.33 8.66 10.66
CA TYR A 147 15.84 9.11 11.95
C TYR A 147 15.73 8.05 13.06
N SER A 148 15.33 6.81 12.73
CA SER A 148 15.10 5.71 13.68
C SER A 148 14.21 6.08 14.87
N ARG A 149 13.29 7.04 14.71
CA ARG A 149 12.55 7.65 15.84
C ARG A 149 11.35 6.83 16.32
N ASN A 150 10.88 5.86 15.53
CA ASN A 150 9.74 5.00 15.86
C ASN A 150 9.84 3.65 15.11
N ILE A 151 10.79 2.80 15.49
CA ILE A 151 10.88 1.44 14.95
C ILE A 151 9.81 0.58 15.62
N ASN A 152 8.89 0.02 14.83
CA ASN A 152 7.93 -0.96 15.32
C ASN A 152 8.61 -2.34 15.32
N LEU A 153 9.35 -2.63 16.40
CA LEU A 153 10.14 -3.86 16.56
C LEU A 153 9.28 -5.13 16.40
N GLN A 154 8.01 -5.08 16.78
CA GLN A 154 7.10 -6.21 16.60
C GLN A 154 6.84 -6.48 15.12
N LEU A 155 6.48 -5.45 14.35
CA LEU A 155 6.20 -5.61 12.92
C LEU A 155 7.47 -5.99 12.13
N GLU A 156 8.65 -5.51 12.55
CA GLU A 156 9.93 -5.99 12.02
C GLU A 156 10.14 -7.48 12.29
N SER A 157 9.90 -7.94 13.52
CA SER A 157 10.06 -9.36 13.85
C SER A 157 9.09 -10.25 13.07
N GLU A 158 7.86 -9.79 12.81
CA GLU A 158 6.89 -10.51 11.99
C GLU A 158 7.35 -10.62 10.53
N ILE A 159 7.93 -9.54 9.98
CA ILE A 159 8.52 -9.54 8.64
C ILE A 159 9.74 -10.48 8.59
N ASP A 160 10.62 -10.42 9.58
CA ASP A 160 11.83 -11.24 9.63
C ASP A 160 11.49 -12.75 9.70
N ILE A 161 10.50 -13.13 10.53
CA ILE A 161 9.97 -14.50 10.60
C ILE A 161 9.38 -14.93 9.25
N PHE A 162 8.56 -14.07 8.64
CA PHE A 162 7.94 -14.36 7.35
C PHE A 162 9.00 -14.58 6.26
N MET A 163 9.98 -13.67 6.14
CA MET A 163 11.03 -13.75 5.12
C MET A 163 11.92 -14.96 5.32
N SER A 164 12.22 -15.37 6.56
CA SER A 164 13.00 -16.57 6.83
C SER A 164 12.32 -17.83 6.28
N ASN A 165 11.01 -17.96 6.49
CA ASN A 165 10.23 -19.08 5.95
C ASN A 165 10.07 -19.00 4.42
N TYR A 166 10.00 -17.78 3.86
CA TYR A 166 9.91 -17.57 2.42
C TYR A 166 11.15 -18.10 1.69
N SER A 167 12.36 -17.80 2.21
CA SER A 167 13.62 -18.25 1.62
C SER A 167 13.84 -19.76 1.67
N GLU A 168 13.21 -20.48 2.61
CA GLU A 168 13.29 -21.95 2.71
C GLU A 168 12.43 -22.68 1.68
N VAL A 169 11.44 -22.01 1.07
CA VAL A 169 10.54 -22.63 0.07
C VAL A 169 11.16 -22.63 -1.34
N ASP A 170 12.12 -21.73 -1.60
CA ASP A 170 12.83 -21.61 -2.88
C ASP A 170 14.19 -22.35 -2.90
N SER A 171 14.58 -23.02 -1.80
CA SER A 171 15.83 -23.82 -1.67
C SER A 171 15.58 -25.32 -1.76
#